data_AF-A0A819LR18-F1
#
_entry.id   AF-A0A819LR18-F1
#
_cell.length_a   1.000
_cell.length_b   1.000
_cell.length_c   1.000
_cell.angle_alpha   90.00
_cell.angle_beta   90.00
_cell.angle_gamma   90.00
#
_symmetry.space_group_name_H-M   'P 1'
#
loop_
_entity.id
_entity.type
_entity.pdbx_description
1 polymer ?
#
loop_
_entity_poly.entity_id
_entity_poly.type
_entity_poly.pdbx_seq_one_letter_code
_entity_poly.pdbx_strand_id
1 'polypeptide(L)'
;AWFGGASHHSEKFFVKPDEFLFDRFVNKKAESVPGFMPFGGGKSICPGRFFAKFEIKTCLAMLLRYMEYQIQDTQTIPTQIRARIGVGIAPPTKDIPIIYRYKL
;
A
#
# COMPACT_ATOMS: atom_id res chain seq x y z
N ALA A 1 4.77 -22.86 2.04
CA ALA A 1 4.69 -21.86 0.95
C ALA A 1 4.58 -20.47 1.59
N TRP A 2 5.46 -19.54 1.23
CA TRP A 2 5.50 -18.19 1.81
C TRP A 2 4.45 -17.30 1.12
N PHE A 3 3.26 -17.20 1.71
CA PHE A 3 2.24 -16.26 1.26
C PHE A 3 2.57 -14.87 1.82
N GLY A 4 2.91 -13.92 0.94
CA GLY A 4 3.24 -12.55 1.33
C GLY A 4 2.15 -11.89 2.17
N GLY A 5 0.87 -12.10 1.82
CA GLY A 5 -0.26 -11.59 2.59
C GLY A 5 -0.32 -12.11 4.03
N ALA A 6 -0.04 -13.39 4.27
CA ALA A 6 0.01 -13.95 5.62
C ALA A 6 1.18 -13.41 6.45
N SER A 7 2.29 -13.06 5.79
CA SER A 7 3.47 -12.50 6.48
C SER A 7 3.26 -11.02 6.85
N HIS A 8 2.58 -10.23 6.01
CA HIS A 8 2.30 -8.81 6.26
C HIS A 8 1.37 -8.61 7.46
N HIS A 9 0.44 -9.55 7.68
CA HIS A 9 -0.53 -9.49 8.77
C HIS A 9 -0.09 -10.26 10.05
N SER A 10 1.16 -10.69 10.13
CA SER A 10 1.64 -11.49 11.27
C SER A 10 2.21 -10.62 12.38
N GLU A 11 1.67 -10.78 13.60
CA GLU A 11 2.20 -10.14 14.82
C GLU A 11 3.64 -10.55 15.15
N LYS A 12 4.11 -11.68 14.61
CA LYS A 12 5.51 -12.12 14.71
C LYS A 12 6.47 -11.12 14.06
N PHE A 13 6.03 -10.44 12.99
CA PHE A 13 6.87 -9.54 12.21
C PHE A 13 6.50 -8.07 12.40
N PHE A 14 5.22 -7.78 12.65
CA PHE A 14 4.72 -6.41 12.71
C PHE A 14 3.85 -6.19 13.96
N VAL A 15 4.22 -5.22 14.79
CA VAL A 15 3.37 -4.74 15.88
C VAL A 15 2.12 -4.10 15.28
N LYS A 16 0.93 -4.47 15.78
CA LYS A 16 -0.37 -3.98 15.26
C LYS A 16 -0.45 -4.12 13.73
N PRO A 17 -0.38 -5.35 13.20
CA PRO A 17 -0.20 -5.59 11.77
C PRO A 17 -1.36 -5.07 10.92
N ASP A 18 -2.57 -4.98 11.51
CA ASP A 18 -3.77 -4.50 10.84
C ASP A 18 -3.97 -2.97 10.94
N GLU A 19 -3.13 -2.26 11.69
CA GLU A 19 -3.14 -0.80 11.77
C GLU A 19 -2.20 -0.18 10.72
N PHE A 20 -2.69 0.85 10.01
CA PHE A 20 -1.86 1.68 9.15
C PHE A 20 -1.00 2.62 10.00
N LEU A 21 0.28 2.27 10.16
CA LEU A 21 1.29 3.07 10.84
C LEU A 21 2.21 3.70 9.79
N PHE A 22 2.07 5.00 9.54
CA PHE A 22 2.76 5.71 8.45
C PHE A 22 4.29 5.68 8.58
N ASP A 23 4.80 5.58 9.81
CA ASP A 23 6.22 5.64 10.17
C ASP A 23 6.86 4.26 10.41
N ARG A 24 6.11 3.15 10.21
CA ARG A 24 6.55 1.77 10.47
C ARG A 24 7.93 1.43 9.88
N PHE A 25 8.25 2.02 8.75
CA PHE A 25 9.47 1.78 7.98
C PHE A 25 10.44 2.98 7.96
N VAL A 26 10.15 4.07 8.69
CA VAL A 26 11.05 5.22 8.79
C VAL A 26 12.37 4.78 9.44
N ASN A 27 13.49 5.25 8.92
CA ASN A 27 14.85 4.86 9.33
C ASN A 27 15.18 3.36 9.14
N LYS A 28 14.39 2.63 8.35
CA LYS A 28 14.64 1.23 7.98
C LYS A 28 14.64 1.09 6.47
N LYS A 29 15.42 0.15 5.94
CA LYS A 29 15.26 -0.30 4.56
C LYS A 29 14.08 -1.27 4.55
N ALA A 30 12.98 -0.92 3.89
CA ALA A 30 11.79 -1.77 3.85
C ALA A 30 12.11 -3.18 3.34
N GLU A 31 13.04 -3.28 2.38
CA GLU A 31 13.52 -4.55 1.81
C GLU A 31 14.28 -5.44 2.82
N SER A 32 14.78 -4.88 3.93
CA SER A 32 15.43 -5.64 4.99
C SER A 32 14.47 -6.02 6.13
N VAL A 33 13.19 -5.63 6.06
CA VAL A 33 12.22 -5.96 7.12
C VAL A 33 11.69 -7.39 6.91
N PRO A 34 11.90 -8.31 7.86
CA PRO A 34 11.40 -9.67 7.76
C PRO A 34 9.89 -9.70 7.54
N GLY A 35 9.43 -10.59 6.66
CA GLY A 35 8.02 -10.73 6.33
C GLY A 35 7.50 -9.68 5.33
N PHE A 36 8.21 -8.57 5.07
CA PHE A 36 7.79 -7.58 4.09
C PHE A 36 8.21 -7.98 2.66
N MET A 37 7.23 -8.33 1.82
CA MET A 37 7.47 -8.86 0.47
C MET A 37 6.39 -8.49 -0.57
N PRO A 38 6.05 -7.20 -0.74
CA PRO A 38 4.98 -6.77 -1.66
C PRO A 38 5.28 -7.03 -3.15
N PHE A 39 6.55 -7.24 -3.50
CA PHE A 39 6.99 -7.49 -4.87
C PHE A 39 7.44 -8.94 -5.11
N GLY A 40 7.11 -9.86 -4.19
CA GLY A 40 7.65 -11.23 -4.18
C GLY A 40 9.08 -11.30 -3.63
N GLY A 41 9.79 -12.39 -3.93
CA GLY A 41 11.14 -12.63 -3.42
C GLY A 41 11.92 -13.65 -4.25
N GLY A 42 13.25 -13.68 -4.08
CA GLY A 42 14.12 -14.60 -4.82
C GLY A 42 14.03 -14.42 -6.33
N LYS A 43 13.97 -15.54 -7.07
CA LYS A 43 13.92 -15.56 -8.55
C LYS A 43 12.61 -15.02 -9.14
N SER A 44 11.52 -14.99 -8.36
CA SER A 44 10.20 -14.51 -8.78
C SER A 44 9.90 -13.09 -8.31
N ILE A 45 10.92 -12.34 -7.86
CA ILE A 45 10.75 -10.94 -7.50
C ILE A 45 10.40 -10.10 -8.73
N CYS A 46 9.44 -9.18 -8.60
CA CYS A 46 9.06 -8.30 -9.69
C CYS A 46 10.27 -7.46 -10.16
N PRO A 47 10.68 -7.54 -11.44
CA PRO A 47 11.78 -6.74 -11.96
C PRO A 47 11.42 -5.24 -12.02
N GLY A 48 10.14 -4.92 -12.22
CA GLY A 48 9.62 -3.56 -12.27
C GLY A 48 9.51 -2.84 -10.92
N ARG A 49 9.86 -3.46 -9.79
CA ARG A 49 9.67 -2.90 -8.43
C ARG A 49 10.34 -1.53 -8.22
N PHE A 50 11.45 -1.26 -8.90
CA PHE A 50 12.13 0.03 -8.79
C PHE A 50 11.36 1.12 -9.52
N PHE A 51 10.90 0.81 -10.74
CA PHE A 51 10.07 1.70 -11.54
C PHE A 51 8.72 1.95 -10.88
N ALA A 52 8.03 0.90 -10.41
CA ALA A 52 6.77 1.03 -9.67
C ALA A 52 6.90 1.95 -8.44
N LYS A 53 7.97 1.80 -7.65
CA LYS A 53 8.24 2.71 -6.51
C LYS A 53 8.48 4.15 -6.97
N PHE A 54 9.18 4.35 -8.07
CA PHE A 54 9.41 5.68 -8.64
C PHE A 54 8.10 6.31 -9.10
N GLU A 55 7.29 5.61 -9.89
CA GLU A 55 6.00 6.10 -10.39
C GLU A 55 5.03 6.44 -9.26
N ILE A 56 4.89 5.57 -8.25
CA ILE A 56 4.01 5.82 -7.09
C ILE A 56 4.44 7.09 -6.36
N LYS A 57 5.75 7.26 -6.12
CA LYS A 57 6.28 8.45 -5.43
C LYS A 57 6.08 9.72 -6.26
N THR A 58 6.35 9.67 -7.56
CA THR A 58 6.18 10.81 -8.47
C THR A 58 4.72 11.21 -8.58
N CYS A 59 3.82 10.24 -8.78
CA CYS A 59 2.38 10.47 -8.80
C CYS A 59 1.90 11.09 -7.50
N LEU A 60 2.26 10.51 -6.34
CA LEU A 60 1.89 11.05 -5.03
C LEU A 60 2.45 12.46 -4.81
N ALA A 61 3.70 12.72 -5.20
CA ALA A 61 4.31 14.04 -5.08
C ALA A 61 3.57 15.08 -5.91
N MET A 62 3.18 14.75 -7.15
CA MET A 62 2.38 15.62 -8.01
C MET A 62 0.99 15.90 -7.41
N LEU A 63 0.29 14.84 -6.99
CA LEU A 63 -1.02 14.93 -6.35
C LEU A 63 -0.97 15.86 -5.12
N LEU A 64 0.00 15.66 -4.22
CA LEU A 64 0.18 16.49 -3.03
C LEU A 64 0.62 17.92 -3.35
N ARG A 65 1.44 18.12 -4.38
CA ARG A 65 1.98 19.44 -4.77
C ARG A 65 0.91 20.33 -5.41
N TYR A 66 0.03 19.76 -6.22
CA TYR A 66 -0.89 20.51 -7.08
C TYR A 66 -2.34 20.41 -6.68
N MET A 67 -2.71 19.55 -5.73
CA MET A 67 -4.12 19.40 -5.34
C MET A 67 -4.30 19.45 -3.82
N GLU A 68 -5.47 19.90 -3.41
CA GLU A 68 -6.02 19.71 -2.06
C GLU A 68 -7.19 18.73 -2.14
N TYR A 69 -7.35 17.92 -1.09
CA TYR A 69 -8.32 16.83 -1.04
C TYR A 69 -9.20 16.95 0.20
N GLN A 70 -10.47 16.61 0.04
CA GLN A 70 -11.41 16.38 1.12
C GLN A 70 -12.10 15.04 0.87
N ILE A 71 -12.11 14.18 1.89
CA ILE A 71 -12.86 12.92 1.85
C ILE A 71 -14.31 13.27 2.11
N GLN A 72 -15.21 12.88 1.21
CA GLN A 72 -16.64 13.01 1.46
C GLN A 72 -17.04 11.96 2.50
N ASP A 73 -17.74 12.37 3.56
CA ASP A 73 -18.07 11.56 4.74
C ASP A 73 -18.28 10.07 4.43
N THR A 74 -17.28 9.26 4.80
CA THR A 74 -17.31 7.81 4.58
C THR A 74 -17.81 7.12 5.84
N GLN A 75 -19.11 6.82 5.87
CA GLN A 75 -19.70 6.01 6.93
C GLN A 75 -19.19 4.56 6.94
N THR A 76 -18.50 4.11 5.88
CA THR A 76 -17.96 2.74 5.76
C THR A 76 -16.63 2.72 5.03
N ILE A 77 -15.63 2.06 5.64
CA ILE A 77 -14.34 1.76 5.02
C ILE A 77 -14.53 0.51 4.14
N PRO A 78 -14.28 0.59 2.81
CA PRO A 78 -14.44 -0.57 1.94
C PRO A 78 -13.39 -1.64 2.26
N THR A 79 -13.82 -2.89 2.30
CA THR A 79 -12.90 -4.03 2.43
C THR A 79 -12.32 -4.40 1.07
N GLN A 80 -11.31 -5.28 1.03
CA GLN A 80 -10.69 -5.76 -0.20
C GLN A 80 -11.55 -6.83 -0.90
N ILE A 81 -11.55 -6.85 -2.24
CA ILE A 81 -12.22 -7.91 -3.01
C ILE A 81 -11.51 -9.24 -2.77
N ARG A 82 -12.14 -10.14 -1.99
CA ARG A 82 -11.55 -11.43 -1.57
C ARG A 82 -11.07 -12.28 -2.75
N ALA A 83 -11.80 -12.29 -3.86
CA ALA A 83 -11.44 -13.05 -5.07
C ALA A 83 -10.13 -12.58 -5.75
N ARG A 84 -9.60 -11.41 -5.37
CA ARG A 84 -8.35 -10.85 -5.89
C ARG A 84 -7.16 -11.06 -4.95
N ILE A 85 -7.39 -11.60 -3.75
CA ILE A 85 -6.31 -11.94 -2.81
C ILE A 85 -5.44 -13.04 -3.43
N GLY A 86 -4.12 -12.80 -3.50
CA GLY A 86 -3.15 -13.72 -4.09
C GLY A 86 -2.73 -13.38 -5.52
N VAL A 87 -3.39 -12.42 -6.17
CA VAL A 87 -3.05 -11.97 -7.55
C VAL A 87 -2.38 -10.58 -7.55
N GLY A 88 -1.77 -10.19 -6.42
CA GLY A 88 -1.12 -8.89 -6.23
C GLY A 88 -1.86 -8.01 -5.22
N ILE A 89 -1.95 -6.70 -5.51
CA ILE A 89 -2.69 -5.75 -4.67
C ILE A 89 -4.18 -5.93 -4.93
N ALA A 90 -4.93 -6.36 -3.90
CA ALA A 90 -6.37 -6.46 -3.99
C ALA A 90 -6.97 -5.03 -4.04
N PRO A 91 -7.93 -4.76 -4.92
CA PRO A 91 -8.66 -3.49 -4.93
C PRO A 91 -9.79 -3.48 -3.89
N PRO A 92 -10.26 -2.28 -3.48
CA PRO A 92 -11.38 -2.17 -2.58
C PRO A 92 -12.69 -2.64 -3.24
N THR A 93 -13.65 -3.03 -2.41
CA THR A 93 -14.99 -3.47 -2.82
C THR A 93 -15.85 -2.34 -3.37
N LYS A 94 -15.55 -1.09 -3.00
CA LYS A 94 -16.22 0.13 -3.45
C LYS A 94 -15.21 1.28 -3.49
N ASP A 95 -15.46 2.26 -4.34
CA ASP A 95 -14.64 3.48 -4.40
C ASP A 95 -15.00 4.45 -3.25
N ILE A 96 -14.07 5.34 -2.91
CA ILE A 96 -14.27 6.39 -1.91
C ILE A 96 -14.37 7.73 -2.63
N PRO A 97 -15.52 8.43 -2.57
CA PRO A 97 -15.65 9.73 -3.19
C PRO A 97 -14.71 10.75 -2.52
N ILE A 98 -13.86 11.36 -3.34
CA ILE A 98 -12.96 12.45 -2.94
C ILE A 98 -13.33 13.72 -3.70
N ILE A 99 -13.38 14.84 -2.99
CA ILE A 99 -13.46 16.17 -3.58
C ILE A 99 -12.04 16.68 -3.65
N TYR A 100 -11.60 17.16 -4.82
CA TYR A 100 -10.28 17.75 -4.98
C TYR A 100 -10.36 19.09 -5.70
N ARG A 101 -9.39 19.96 -5.40
CA ARG A 101 -9.20 21.24 -6.09
C ARG A 101 -7.72 21.44 -6.41
N TYR A 102 -7.43 22.11 -7.53
CA TYR A 102 -6.05 22.51 -7.83
C TYR A 102 -5.59 23.62 -6.88
N LYS A 103 -4.36 23.50 -6.40
CA LYS A 103 -3.62 24.56 -5.71
C LYS A 103 -3.10 25.53 -6.77
N LEU A 104 -3.60 26.77 -6.76
CA LEU A 104 -3.05 27.87 -7.54
C LEU A 104 -1.62 28.19 -7.10
#